data_AF-A0A1Y0MYU4-F1
#
_entry.id   AF-A0A1Y0MYU4-F1
#
_cell.length_a   1.000
_cell.length_b   1.000
_cell.length_c   1.000
_cell.angle_alpha   90.00
_cell.angle_beta   90.00
_cell.angle_gamma   90.00
#
_symmetry.space_group_name_H-M   'P 1'
#
loop_
_entity.id
_entity.type
_entity.pdbx_description
1 polymer ?
#
loop_
_entity_poly.entity_id
_entity_poly.type
_entity_poly.pdbx_seq_one_letter_code
_entity_poly.pdbx_strand_id
1 'polypeptide(L)' 'MFLSAHFTTGRIVFMVLFIIAFIALMIYSYRKDIKNHDRYYKGAGKKVLFYGILVIVIFVAIRFFWGQ' A
#
# COMPACT_ATOMS: atom_id res chain seq x y z
N MET A 1 11.55 -5.41 -34.59
CA MET A 1 11.38 -6.88 -34.57
C MET A 1 11.42 -7.51 -33.17
N PHE A 2 12.07 -6.91 -32.16
CA PHE A 2 12.18 -7.53 -30.82
C PHE A 2 10.85 -7.57 -30.04
N LEU A 3 10.01 -6.53 -30.12
CA LEU A 3 8.73 -6.50 -29.39
C LEU A 3 7.75 -7.60 -29.84
N SER A 4 7.69 -7.92 -31.14
CA SER A 4 6.80 -8.96 -31.65
C SER A 4 7.17 -10.37 -31.17
N ALA A 5 8.44 -10.61 -30.80
CA ALA A 5 8.88 -11.89 -30.26
C ALA A 5 8.38 -12.13 -28.82
N HIS A 6 8.21 -11.06 -28.04
CA HIS A 6 7.81 -11.15 -26.63
C HIS A 6 6.28 -11.04 -26.44
N PHE A 7 5.59 -10.26 -27.30
CA PHE A 7 4.14 -10.06 -27.22
C PHE A 7 3.36 -10.95 -28.19
N THR A 8 3.52 -12.27 -28.03
CA THR A 8 2.69 -13.23 -28.78
C THR A 8 1.26 -13.20 -28.26
N THR A 9 0.28 -13.46 -29.13
CA THR A 9 -1.16 -13.47 -28.78
C THR A 9 -1.44 -14.35 -27.56
N GLY A 10 -0.86 -15.55 -27.50
CA GLY A 10 -1.02 -16.45 -26.36
C GLY A 10 -0.48 -15.89 -25.04
N ARG A 11 0.65 -15.15 -25.08
CA ARG A 11 1.22 -14.53 -23.88
C ARG A 11 0.37 -13.37 -23.39
N ILE A 12 -0.14 -12.53 -24.30
CA ILE A 12 -1.05 -11.42 -23.97
C ILE A 12 -2.33 -11.98 -23.31
N VAL A 13 -2.94 -13.01 -23.89
CA VAL A 13 -4.15 -13.65 -23.33
C VAL A 13 -3.87 -14.20 -21.93
N PHE A 14 -2.74 -14.91 -21.75
CA PHE A 14 -2.34 -15.41 -20.43
C PHE A 14 -2.16 -14.28 -19.41
N MET A 15 -1.45 -13.20 -19.76
CA MET A 15 -1.23 -12.07 -18.86
C MET A 15 -2.54 -11.42 -18.41
N VAL A 16 -3.48 -11.22 -19.34
CA VAL A 16 -4.79 -10.63 -19.01
C VAL A 16 -5.58 -11.55 -18.08
N LEU A 17 -5.66 -12.85 -18.38
CA LEU A 17 -6.35 -13.82 -17.52
C LEU A 17 -5.72 -13.90 -16.13
N PHE A 18 -4.38 -13.93 -16.06
CA PHE A 18 -3.65 -13.94 -14.81
C PHE A 18 -3.95 -12.68 -13.97
N ILE A 19 -3.89 -11.49 -14.56
CA ILE A 19 -4.18 -10.23 -13.86
C ILE A 19 -5.62 -10.23 -13.34
N ILE A 20 -6.59 -10.64 -14.14
CA ILE A 20 -8.00 -10.70 -13.71
C ILE A 20 -8.18 -11.66 -12.54
N ALA A 21 -7.65 -12.88 -12.66
CA ALA A 21 -7.72 -13.88 -11.59
C ALA A 21 -7.03 -13.39 -10.31
N PHE A 22 -5.87 -12.76 -10.45
CA PHE A 22 -5.10 -12.22 -9.34
C PHE A 22 -5.86 -11.08 -8.63
N ILE A 23 -6.42 -10.12 -9.37
CA ILE A 23 -7.23 -9.03 -8.81
C ILE A 23 -8.47 -9.60 -8.11
N ALA A 24 -9.15 -10.58 -8.71
CA ALA A 24 -10.31 -11.22 -8.09
C ALA A 24 -9.95 -11.89 -6.75
N LEU A 25 -8.81 -12.59 -6.69
CA LEU A 25 -8.29 -13.18 -5.45
C LEU A 25 -7.91 -12.11 -4.42
N MET A 26 -7.29 -11.00 -4.83
CA MET A 26 -7.00 -9.89 -3.92
C MET A 26 -8.30 -9.32 -3.32
N ILE A 27 -9.30 -9.05 -4.15
CA ILE A 27 -10.60 -8.56 -3.67
C ILE A 27 -11.20 -9.57 -2.69
N TYR A 28 -11.21 -10.86 -3.03
CA TYR A 28 -11.74 -11.91 -2.15
C TYR A 28 -11.01 -11.95 -0.81
N SER A 29 -9.68 -11.86 -0.81
CA SER A 29 -8.83 -11.87 0.37
C SER A 29 -9.09 -10.64 1.27
N TYR A 30 -9.04 -9.43 0.70
CA TYR A 30 -9.17 -8.18 1.45
C TYR A 30 -10.60 -7.89 1.94
N ARG A 31 -11.64 -8.49 1.33
CA ARG A 31 -13.04 -8.27 1.77
C ARG A 31 -13.27 -8.62 3.24
N LYS A 32 -12.62 -9.66 3.75
CA LYS A 32 -12.74 -10.05 5.18
C LYS A 32 -11.95 -9.10 6.07
N ASP A 33 -10.80 -8.62 5.58
CA ASP A 33 -9.92 -7.74 6.33
C ASP A 33 -10.50 -6.35 6.53
N ILE A 34 -11.38 -5.86 5.67
CA ILE A 34 -12.07 -4.57 5.86
C ILE A 34 -12.79 -4.51 7.21
N LYS A 35 -13.49 -5.58 7.60
CA LYS A 35 -14.20 -5.63 8.89
C LYS A 35 -13.24 -5.73 10.07
N ASN A 36 -12.14 -6.47 9.91
CA ASN A 36 -11.10 -6.59 10.93
C ASN A 36 -10.33 -5.28 11.10
N HIS A 37 -10.09 -4.54 10.02
CA HIS A 37 -9.43 -3.25 10.05
C HIS A 37 -10.28 -2.21 10.80
N ASP A 38 -11.58 -2.14 10.53
CA ASP A 38 -12.46 -1.23 11.31
C ASP A 38 -12.54 -1.66 12.79
N ARG A 39 -12.53 -2.96 13.10
CA ARG A 39 -12.58 -3.44 14.48
C ARG A 39 -11.31 -3.11 15.28
N TYR A 40 -10.13 -3.43 14.74
CA TYR A 40 -8.87 -3.37 15.49
C TYR A 40 -8.07 -2.07 15.23
N TYR A 41 -8.24 -1.45 14.07
CA TYR A 41 -7.48 -0.27 13.65
C TYR A 41 -8.35 0.99 13.56
N LYS A 42 -9.51 1.03 14.21
CA LYS A 42 -10.37 2.22 14.25
C LYS A 42 -9.60 3.44 14.75
N GLY A 43 -9.47 4.45 13.89
CA GLY A 43 -8.74 5.67 14.21
C GLY A 43 -7.23 5.50 14.34
N ALA A 44 -6.66 4.34 13.99
CA ALA A 44 -5.21 4.13 13.98
C ALA A 44 -4.51 5.15 13.07
N GLY A 45 -5.08 5.47 11.91
CA GLY A 45 -4.55 6.52 11.02
C GLY A 45 -4.45 7.89 11.69
N LYS A 46 -5.46 8.29 12.47
CA LYS A 46 -5.42 9.55 13.24
C LYS A 46 -4.35 9.53 14.33
N LYS A 47 -4.20 8.40 15.01
CA LYS A 47 -3.16 8.19 16.04
C LYS A 47 -1.77 8.28 15.43
N VAL A 48 -1.52 7.57 14.32
CA VAL A 48 -0.23 7.59 13.61
C VAL A 48 0.10 8.99 13.13
N LEU A 49 -0.88 9.72 12.57
CA LEU A 49 -0.67 11.10 12.15
C LEU A 49 -0.29 12.00 13.33
N PHE A 50 -1.00 11.90 14.45
CA PHE A 50 -0.71 12.68 15.64
C PHE A 50 0.69 12.40 16.20
N TYR A 51 1.03 11.12 16.40
CA TYR A 51 2.36 10.74 16.90
C TYR A 51 3.48 11.07 15.90
N GLY A 52 3.23 10.91 14.60
CA GLY A 52 4.18 11.27 13.55
C GLY A 52 4.50 12.77 13.58
N ILE A 53 3.46 13.62 13.66
CA ILE A 53 3.65 15.07 13.80
C ILE A 53 4.39 15.40 15.10
N LEU A 54 3.99 14.78 16.21
CA LEU A 54 4.63 14.99 17.52
C LEU A 54 6.13 14.67 17.46
N VAL A 55 6.50 13.52 16.88
CA VAL A 55 7.90 13.11 16.71
C VAL A 55 8.66 14.13 15.85
N ILE A 56 8.09 14.58 14.74
CA ILE A 56 8.72 15.59 13.87
C ILE A 56 8.93 16.90 14.63
N VAL A 57 7.92 17.38 15.36
CA VAL A 57 8.01 18.62 16.15
C VAL A 57 9.08 18.53 17.23
N ILE A 58 9.11 17.43 17.99
CA ILE A 58 10.14 17.20 19.01
C ILE A 58 11.53 17.14 18.37
N PHE A 59 11.67 16.41 17.27
CA PHE A 59 12.94 16.30 16.56
C PHE A 59 13.46 17.67 16.09
N VAL A 60 12.59 18.48 15.49
CA VAL A 60 12.93 19.85 15.05
C VAL A 60 13.28 20.73 16.24
N ALA A 61 12.52 20.67 17.33
CA ALA A 61 12.79 21.47 18.53
C ALA A 61 14.16 21.12 19.14
N ILE A 62 14.47 19.82 19.29
CA ILE A 62 15.78 19.38 19.78
C ILE A 62 16.90 19.89 18.87
N ARG A 63 16.74 19.77 17.54
CA ARG A 63 17.74 20.28 16.58
C ARG A 63 17.89 21.79 16.63
N PHE A 64 16.82 22.54 16.93
CA PHE A 64 16.88 23.99 17.04
C PHE A 64 17.58 24.46 18.32
N PHE A 65 17.30 23.82 19.46
CA PHE A 65 17.84 24.24 20.77
C PHE A 65 19.22 23.63 21.10
N TRP A 66 19.49 22.40 20.67
CA TRP A 66 20.74 21.68 20.95
C TRP A 66 21.59 21.37 19.73
N GLY A 67 21.06 21.58 18.52
CA GLY A 67 21.73 21.23 17.27
C GLY A 67 22.47 22.37 16.58
N GLN A 68 22.93 23.38 17.34
CA GLN A 68 24.07 24.22 16.94
C GLN A 68 25.29 23.32 16.71
#